data_AF-A0A0B0CYP1-F1
#
_entry.id   AF-A0A0B0CYP1-F1
#
_cell.length_a   1.000
_cell.length_b   1.000
_cell.length_c   1.000
_cell.angle_alpha   90.00
_cell.angle_beta   90.00
_cell.angle_gamma   90.00
#
_symmetry.space_group_name_H-M   'P 1'
#
loop_
_entity.id
_entity.type
_entity.pdbx_description
1 polymer ?
#
loop_
_entity_poly.entity_id
_entity_poly.type
_entity_poly.pdbx_seq_one_letter_code
_entity_poly.pdbx_strand_id
1 'polypeptide(L)'
;MILQDAMDSLEEGILITDEKQEVVYMNLAYGRLFHLSADSKKKMREHLDFLNSRFPSGQDEAEAEEARDCVSIVYQEHEFFYQLHKRLLYENGETYVYYRLSDRSQLEKLKKQQRQVIEEMTVNVLKISSGCALLHLPPLYSEDLQITLLERVPRVCQEKQVMKLALYLSSVTEMDPGWPILLEKLTMTLRLIGVEVALVGLRPSFVIQVTKAGIRIEHVRTFLDLEQAASYFLKR
;
A
#
# COMPACT_ATOMS: atom_id res chain seq x y z
N MET A 1 -20.91 11.43 -37.09
CA MET A 1 -19.59 10.93 -37.53
C MET A 1 -18.48 11.58 -36.72
N ILE A 2 -18.20 12.88 -36.85
CA ILE A 2 -17.10 13.57 -36.14
C ILE A 2 -17.10 13.36 -34.60
N LEU A 3 -18.26 13.44 -33.95
CA LEU A 3 -18.35 13.27 -32.49
C LEU A 3 -18.02 11.84 -32.03
N GLN A 4 -18.44 10.83 -32.80
CA GLN A 4 -18.20 9.43 -32.48
C GLN A 4 -16.72 9.08 -32.67
N ASP A 5 -16.12 9.57 -33.76
CA ASP A 5 -14.69 9.42 -34.02
C ASP A 5 -13.84 10.12 -32.92
N ALA A 6 -14.28 11.28 -32.44
CA ALA A 6 -13.62 11.97 -31.33
C ALA A 6 -13.71 11.17 -30.02
N MET A 7 -14.87 10.59 -29.71
CA MET A 7 -15.08 9.77 -28.51
C MET A 7 -14.35 8.43 -28.57
N ASP A 8 -14.20 7.85 -29.76
CA ASP A 8 -13.42 6.63 -30.00
C ASP A 8 -11.90 6.88 -30.00
N SER A 9 -11.47 8.13 -30.19
CA SER A 9 -10.07 8.54 -30.05
C SER A 9 -9.62 8.70 -28.59
N LEU A 10 -10.56 8.78 -27.65
CA LEU A 10 -10.24 8.83 -26.22
C LEU A 10 -9.68 7.49 -25.74
N GLU A 11 -8.60 7.55 -24.96
CA GLU A 11 -8.00 6.37 -24.32
C GLU A 11 -8.82 5.88 -23.11
N GLU A 12 -9.77 6.69 -22.64
CA GLU A 12 -10.65 6.35 -21.53
C GLU A 12 -11.85 5.51 -22.01
N GLY A 13 -12.22 4.51 -21.21
CA GLY A 13 -13.41 3.72 -21.47
C GLY A 13 -14.67 4.50 -21.13
N ILE A 14 -15.53 4.74 -22.11
CA ILE A 14 -16.80 5.44 -21.93
C ILE A 14 -17.95 4.48 -22.19
N LEU A 15 -18.89 4.46 -21.26
CA LEU A 15 -20.15 3.72 -21.36
C LEU A 15 -21.30 4.62 -20.89
N ILE A 16 -22.40 4.60 -21.63
CA ILE A 16 -23.65 5.27 -21.25
C ILE A 16 -24.75 4.23 -21.26
N THR A 17 -25.51 4.18 -20.17
CA THR A 17 -26.70 3.32 -20.06
C THR A 17 -27.94 4.14 -19.79
N ASP A 18 -29.11 3.60 -20.11
CA ASP A 18 -30.39 4.15 -19.65
C ASP A 18 -30.69 3.75 -18.19
N GLU A 19 -31.85 4.17 -17.67
CA GLU A 19 -32.34 3.79 -16.32
C GLU A 19 -32.53 2.27 -16.14
N LYS A 20 -32.77 1.54 -17.23
CA LYS A 20 -32.95 0.09 -17.24
C LYS A 20 -31.61 -0.66 -17.36
N GLN A 21 -30.50 0.06 -17.37
CA GLN A 21 -29.14 -0.45 -17.57
C GLN A 21 -28.93 -1.09 -18.95
N GLU A 22 -29.70 -0.67 -19.95
CA GLU A 22 -29.41 -0.99 -21.34
C GLU A 22 -28.34 -0.04 -21.88
N VAL A 23 -27.36 -0.59 -22.61
CA VAL A 23 -26.25 0.21 -23.16
C VAL A 23 -26.76 1.06 -24.32
N VAL A 24 -26.67 2.36 -24.14
CA VAL A 24 -27.03 3.38 -25.14
C VAL A 24 -25.80 3.73 -25.97
N TYR A 25 -24.64 3.80 -25.34
CA TYR A 25 -23.38 4.09 -26.01
C TYR A 25 -22.21 3.39 -25.33
N MET A 26 -21.24 2.94 -26.13
CA MET A 26 -19.98 2.39 -25.67
C MET A 26 -18.90 2.75 -26.70
N ASN A 27 -17.80 3.35 -26.24
CA ASN A 27 -16.68 3.65 -27.12
C ASN A 27 -15.78 2.42 -27.32
N LEU A 28 -14.93 2.48 -28.36
CA LEU A 28 -13.99 1.40 -28.67
C LEU A 28 -12.99 1.11 -27.54
N ALA A 29 -12.61 2.11 -26.75
CA ALA A 29 -11.71 1.91 -25.61
C ALA A 29 -12.37 1.01 -24.56
N TYR A 30 -13.62 1.30 -24.15
CA TYR A 30 -14.36 0.48 -23.19
C TYR A 30 -14.54 -0.96 -23.69
N GLY A 31 -14.94 -1.12 -24.95
CA GLY A 31 -15.10 -2.44 -25.56
C GLY A 31 -13.81 -3.26 -25.57
N ARG A 32 -12.66 -2.62 -25.85
CA ARG A 32 -11.34 -3.25 -25.81
C ARG A 32 -10.90 -3.63 -24.40
N LEU A 33 -11.11 -2.76 -23.41
CA LEU A 33 -10.71 -3.01 -22.02
C LEU A 33 -11.36 -4.28 -21.46
N PHE A 34 -12.63 -4.51 -21.78
CA PHE A 34 -13.40 -5.64 -21.23
C PHE A 34 -13.68 -6.77 -22.23
N HIS A 35 -13.16 -6.66 -23.47
CA HIS A 35 -13.47 -7.57 -24.57
C HIS A 35 -14.99 -7.78 -24.76
N LEU A 36 -15.74 -6.69 -24.59
CA LEU A 36 -17.18 -6.66 -24.72
C LEU A 36 -17.55 -6.20 -26.12
N SER A 37 -18.42 -6.96 -26.79
CA SER A 37 -19.16 -6.46 -27.95
C SER A 37 -20.52 -5.98 -27.49
N ALA A 38 -21.01 -4.89 -28.09
CA ALA A 38 -22.34 -4.34 -27.81
C ALA A 38 -23.46 -5.37 -28.03
N ASP A 39 -23.23 -6.38 -28.88
CA ASP A 39 -24.19 -7.43 -29.20
C ASP A 39 -24.36 -8.50 -28.11
N SER A 40 -23.46 -8.57 -27.12
CA SER A 40 -23.51 -9.58 -26.07
C SER A 40 -24.27 -9.10 -24.83
N LYS A 41 -25.60 -8.97 -24.95
CA LYS A 41 -26.49 -8.47 -23.87
C LYS A 41 -26.26 -9.14 -22.50
N LYS A 42 -26.03 -10.46 -22.48
CA LYS A 42 -25.82 -11.22 -21.24
C LYS A 42 -24.51 -10.84 -20.53
N LYS A 43 -23.39 -10.82 -21.26
CA LYS A 43 -22.07 -10.45 -20.70
C LYS A 43 -22.05 -8.99 -20.23
N MET A 44 -22.73 -8.12 -20.97
CA MET A 44 -22.83 -6.71 -20.62
C MET A 44 -23.60 -6.51 -19.31
N ARG A 45 -24.70 -7.25 -19.12
CA ARG A 45 -25.47 -7.20 -17.87
C ARG A 45 -24.67 -7.70 -16.68
N GLU A 46 -23.98 -8.84 -16.82
CA GLU A 46 -23.08 -9.37 -15.78
C GLU A 46 -21.96 -8.37 -15.42
N HIS A 47 -21.41 -7.67 -16.42
CA HIS A 47 -20.40 -6.65 -16.21
C HIS A 47 -20.94 -5.39 -15.50
N LEU A 48 -22.13 -4.92 -15.89
CA LEU A 48 -22.81 -3.80 -15.23
C LEU A 48 -23.20 -4.14 -13.79
N ASP A 49 -23.66 -5.36 -13.53
CA ASP A 49 -23.93 -5.86 -12.17
C ASP A 49 -22.64 -5.86 -11.34
N PHE A 50 -21.52 -6.32 -11.91
CA PHE A 50 -20.21 -6.25 -11.27
C PHE A 50 -19.82 -4.80 -10.91
N LEU A 51 -19.91 -3.87 -11.86
CA LEU A 51 -19.60 -2.46 -11.62
C LEU A 51 -20.52 -1.85 -10.54
N ASN A 52 -21.83 -2.05 -10.63
CA ASN A 52 -22.78 -1.50 -9.67
C ASN A 52 -22.66 -2.15 -8.28
N SER A 53 -22.23 -3.41 -8.18
CA SER A 53 -21.96 -4.06 -6.88
C SER A 53 -20.76 -3.45 -6.16
N ARG A 54 -19.77 -2.98 -6.92
CA ARG A 54 -18.58 -2.31 -6.40
C ARG A 54 -18.80 -0.82 -6.16
N PHE A 55 -19.73 -0.23 -6.92
CA PHE A 55 -20.07 1.19 -6.89
C PHE A 55 -21.59 1.37 -6.82
N PRO A 56 -22.22 1.08 -5.67
CA PRO A 56 -23.64 1.23 -5.52
C PRO A 56 -24.02 2.70 -5.69
N SER A 57 -25.00 2.97 -6.56
CA SER A 57 -25.56 4.31 -6.71
C SER A 57 -26.36 4.64 -5.45
N GLY A 58 -25.84 5.50 -4.58
CA GLY A 58 -26.61 6.13 -3.51
C GLY A 58 -27.72 7.01 -4.11
N GLN A 59 -28.90 7.01 -3.50
CA GLN A 59 -30.09 7.71 -4.01
C GLN A 59 -30.06 9.24 -3.85
N ASP A 60 -28.99 9.84 -3.33
CA ASP A 60 -28.94 11.28 -3.00
C ASP A 60 -27.66 11.96 -3.50
N GLU A 61 -27.39 12.01 -4.80
CA GLU A 61 -26.18 12.71 -5.28
C GLU A 61 -26.41 13.52 -6.57
N ALA A 62 -27.04 14.68 -6.41
CA ALA A 62 -27.04 15.75 -7.40
C ALA A 62 -25.66 16.44 -7.54
N GLU A 63 -24.67 16.10 -6.71
CA GLU A 63 -23.36 16.77 -6.68
C GLU A 63 -22.15 15.87 -6.38
N ALA A 64 -22.26 14.54 -6.43
CA ALA A 64 -21.09 13.71 -6.17
C ALA A 64 -20.23 13.54 -7.42
N GLU A 65 -19.33 14.50 -7.59
CA GLU A 65 -18.03 14.30 -8.24
C GLU A 65 -17.16 13.34 -7.37
N GLU A 66 -17.71 12.21 -6.94
CA GLU A 66 -16.99 11.25 -6.10
C GLU A 66 -16.16 10.33 -6.99
N ALA A 67 -14.99 10.87 -7.35
CA ALA A 67 -13.78 10.13 -7.64
C ALA A 67 -13.41 9.26 -6.43
N ARG A 68 -14.13 8.19 -6.16
CA ARG A 68 -13.81 7.29 -5.04
C ARG A 68 -13.52 5.90 -5.56
N ASP A 69 -12.25 5.57 -5.40
CA ASP A 69 -11.60 4.27 -5.50
C ASP A 69 -11.15 3.80 -6.89
N CYS A 70 -9.83 3.59 -6.98
CA CYS A 70 -9.23 2.76 -8.01
C CYS A 70 -9.64 1.31 -7.72
N VAL A 71 -10.37 0.69 -8.64
CA VAL A 71 -10.71 -0.73 -8.54
C VAL A 71 -9.69 -1.54 -9.29
N SER A 72 -9.17 -2.57 -8.62
CA SER A 72 -8.38 -3.59 -9.29
C SER A 72 -9.29 -4.61 -9.96
N ILE A 73 -9.03 -4.86 -11.24
CA ILE A 73 -9.70 -5.87 -12.05
C ILE A 73 -8.61 -6.81 -12.54
N VAL A 74 -8.73 -8.08 -12.17
CA VAL A 74 -7.83 -9.14 -12.68
C VAL A 74 -8.43 -9.70 -13.95
N TYR A 75 -7.71 -9.59 -15.06
CA TYR A 75 -8.12 -10.11 -16.35
C TYR A 75 -6.95 -10.85 -17.01
N GLN A 76 -7.17 -12.11 -17.42
CA GLN A 76 -6.13 -12.98 -18.00
C GLN A 76 -4.81 -12.93 -17.21
N GLU A 77 -4.92 -13.09 -15.88
CA GLU A 77 -3.79 -13.07 -14.93
C GLU A 77 -3.04 -11.73 -14.81
N HIS A 78 -3.50 -10.67 -15.49
CA HIS A 78 -2.97 -9.32 -15.35
C HIS A 78 -3.90 -8.49 -14.47
N GLU A 79 -3.33 -7.85 -13.45
CA GLU A 79 -4.05 -6.89 -12.61
C GLU A 79 -4.01 -5.50 -13.26
N PHE A 80 -5.19 -4.96 -13.51
CA PHE A 80 -5.38 -3.59 -14.00
C PHE A 80 -6.05 -2.75 -12.93
N PHE A 81 -5.63 -1.49 -12.82
CA PHE A 81 -6.20 -0.53 -11.89
C PHE A 81 -6.98 0.52 -12.67
N TYR A 82 -8.29 0.60 -12.46
CA TYR A 82 -9.13 1.58 -13.13
C TYR A 82 -9.74 2.54 -12.11
N GLN A 83 -9.75 3.82 -12.47
CA GLN A 83 -10.54 4.82 -11.77
C GLN A 83 -11.89 4.94 -12.47
N LEU A 84 -12.98 4.67 -11.74
CA LEU A 84 -14.33 4.84 -12.25
C LEU A 84 -14.88 6.20 -11.84
N HIS A 85 -15.44 6.93 -12.80
CA HIS A 85 -16.31 8.07 -12.56
C HIS A 85 -17.71 7.74 -13.08
N LYS A 86 -18.72 7.91 -12.23
CA LYS A 86 -20.12 7.68 -12.55
C LYS A 86 -20.88 9.00 -12.40
N ARG A 87 -21.73 9.35 -13.37
CA ARG A 87 -22.55 10.56 -13.32
C ARG A 87 -23.92 10.31 -13.92
N LEU A 88 -24.97 10.87 -13.31
CA LEU A 88 -26.30 10.89 -13.90
C LEU A 88 -26.42 12.06 -14.89
N LEU A 89 -26.98 11.79 -16.06
CA LEU A 89 -27.27 12.77 -17.10
C LEU A 89 -28.78 12.81 -17.31
N TYR A 90 -29.33 14.01 -17.54
CA TYR A 90 -30.74 14.20 -17.82
C TYR A 90 -30.88 14.87 -19.17
N GLU A 91 -31.55 14.21 -20.11
CA GLU A 91 -31.74 14.72 -21.47
C GLU A 91 -33.17 14.40 -21.93
N ASN A 92 -33.90 15.41 -22.41
CA ASN A 92 -35.27 15.27 -22.93
C ASN A 92 -36.28 14.58 -21.99
N GLY A 93 -36.07 14.65 -20.68
CA GLY A 93 -36.93 14.00 -19.67
C GLY A 93 -36.58 12.53 -19.39
N GLU A 94 -35.49 12.02 -19.97
CA GLU A 94 -34.93 10.70 -19.70
C GLU A 94 -33.64 10.83 -18.87
N THR A 95 -33.40 9.84 -17.99
CA THR A 95 -32.16 9.75 -17.22
C THR A 95 -31.21 8.74 -17.85
N TYR A 96 -29.95 9.12 -17.94
CA TYR A 96 -28.86 8.28 -18.41
C TYR A 96 -27.79 8.19 -17.33
N VAL A 97 -27.04 7.10 -17.32
CA VAL A 97 -25.89 6.90 -16.45
C VAL A 97 -24.64 6.89 -17.30
N TYR A 98 -23.77 7.87 -17.07
CA TYR A 98 -22.47 8.01 -17.70
C TYR A 98 -21.41 7.36 -16.82
N TYR A 99 -20.63 6.46 -17.41
CA TYR A 99 -19.48 5.81 -16.81
C TYR A 99 -18.22 6.19 -17.61
N ARG A 100 -17.19 6.60 -16.88
CA ARG A 100 -15.86 6.86 -17.43
C ARG A 100 -14.83 6.08 -16.63
N LEU A 101 -14.07 5.22 -17.32
CA LEU A 101 -12.97 4.47 -16.74
C LEU A 101 -11.65 4.95 -17.30
N SER A 102 -10.76 5.36 -16.41
CA SER A 102 -9.39 5.75 -16.76
C SER A 102 -8.43 4.69 -16.23
N ASP A 103 -7.56 4.17 -17.10
CA ASP A 103 -6.49 3.24 -16.71
C ASP A 103 -5.44 3.97 -15.85
N ARG A 104 -5.22 3.48 -14.64
CA ARG A 104 -4.23 3.95 -13.67
C ARG A 104 -3.14 2.91 -13.40
N SER A 105 -3.12 1.80 -14.14
CA SER A 105 -2.19 0.69 -13.94
C SER A 105 -0.73 1.12 -14.03
N GLN A 106 -0.38 2.00 -14.98
CA GLN A 106 0.99 2.53 -15.08
C GLN A 106 1.36 3.41 -13.88
N LEU A 107 0.43 4.23 -13.41
CA LEU A 107 0.63 5.10 -12.26
C LEU A 107 0.82 4.28 -10.99
N GLU A 108 -0.01 3.24 -10.78
CA GLU A 108 0.13 2.33 -9.63
C GLU A 108 1.42 1.51 -9.71
N LYS A 109 1.82 1.02 -10.89
CA LYS A 109 3.13 0.39 -11.10
C LYS A 109 4.27 1.33 -10.72
N LEU A 110 4.23 2.58 -11.16
CA LEU A 110 5.24 3.59 -10.83
C LEU A 110 5.27 3.88 -9.32
N LYS A 111 4.12 4.05 -8.67
CA LYS A 111 4.03 4.22 -7.22
C LYS A 111 4.62 3.03 -6.47
N LYS A 112 4.34 1.80 -6.91
CA LYS A 112 4.90 0.57 -6.33
C LYS A 112 6.41 0.54 -6.47
N GLN A 113 6.93 0.86 -7.66
CA GLN A 113 8.38 0.96 -7.90
C GLN A 113 9.04 2.03 -7.01
N GLN A 114 8.43 3.21 -6.89
CA GLN A 114 8.94 4.27 -6.01
C GLN A 114 8.95 3.82 -4.54
N ARG A 115 7.89 3.15 -4.09
CA ARG A 115 7.83 2.59 -2.72
C ARG A 115 8.92 1.56 -2.50
N GLN A 116 9.14 0.66 -3.45
CA GLN A 116 10.21 -0.33 -3.39
C GLN A 116 11.60 0.33 -3.31
N VAL A 117 11.87 1.36 -4.13
CA VAL A 117 13.15 2.11 -4.05
C VAL A 117 13.33 2.76 -2.68
N ILE A 118 12.28 3.36 -2.13
CA ILE A 118 12.30 3.92 -0.77
C ILE A 118 12.62 2.82 0.24
N GLU A 119 11.89 1.71 0.21
CA GLU A 119 12.10 0.56 1.11
C GLU A 119 13.54 0.03 1.04
N GLU A 120 14.10 -0.10 -0.16
CA GLU A 120 15.49 -0.50 -0.37
C GLU A 120 16.48 0.52 0.24
N MET A 121 16.17 1.82 0.20
CA MET A 121 17.02 2.88 0.78
C MET A 121 16.81 3.07 2.30
N THR A 122 15.82 2.43 2.92
CA THR A 122 15.35 2.80 4.26
C THR A 122 16.21 2.27 5.41
N VAL A 123 17.19 1.38 5.17
CA VAL A 123 18.07 0.86 6.22
C VAL A 123 19.18 1.85 6.58
N ASN A 124 18.86 2.82 7.43
CA ASN A 124 19.81 3.83 7.90
C ASN A 124 20.41 3.47 9.26
N VAL A 125 21.48 2.68 9.26
CA VAL A 125 22.31 2.45 10.46
C VAL A 125 23.31 3.60 10.61
N LEU A 126 23.02 4.50 11.56
CA LEU A 126 23.82 5.68 11.88
C LEU A 126 24.82 5.37 12.99
N LYS A 127 26.13 5.51 12.72
CA LYS A 127 27.14 5.39 13.78
C LYS A 127 27.08 6.61 14.69
N ILE A 128 27.02 6.36 16.00
CA ILE A 128 27.06 7.42 17.03
C ILE A 128 28.46 7.51 17.64
N SER A 129 29.13 6.38 17.82
CA SER A 129 30.51 6.33 18.34
C SER A 129 31.20 5.04 17.89
N SER A 130 32.44 4.81 18.34
CA SER A 130 33.20 3.60 18.01
C SER A 130 32.43 2.34 18.42
N GLY A 131 32.00 1.56 17.43
CA GLY A 131 31.24 0.33 17.64
C GLY A 131 29.79 0.52 18.11
N CYS A 132 29.27 1.76 18.22
CA CYS A 132 27.88 2.00 18.62
C CYS A 132 27.11 2.67 17.48
N ALA A 133 25.91 2.17 17.21
CA ALA A 133 25.04 2.70 16.17
C ALA A 133 23.58 2.76 16.60
N LEU A 134 22.81 3.51 15.81
CA LEU A 134 21.37 3.67 15.91
C LEU A 134 20.74 3.27 14.58
N LEU A 135 19.69 2.46 14.66
CA LEU A 135 18.79 2.19 13.55
C LEU A 135 17.43 2.79 13.88
N HIS A 136 17.00 3.73 13.05
CA HIS A 136 15.64 4.22 13.08
C HIS A 136 14.76 3.25 12.28
N LEU A 137 13.75 2.67 12.94
CA LEU A 137 12.85 1.74 12.26
C LEU A 137 11.69 2.52 11.63
N PRO A 138 11.50 2.46 10.30
CA PRO A 138 10.31 3.00 9.67
C PRO A 138 9.07 2.22 10.11
N PRO A 139 7.85 2.76 9.98
CA PRO A 139 6.66 1.93 10.07
C PRO A 139 6.69 0.81 9.03
N LEU A 140 6.21 -0.38 9.38
CA LEU A 140 6.10 -1.50 8.44
C LEU A 140 4.87 -1.29 7.55
N TYR A 141 5.09 -1.22 6.24
CA TYR A 141 4.02 -1.08 5.25
C TYR A 141 3.92 -2.28 4.30
N SER A 142 4.86 -3.22 4.37
CA SER A 142 4.98 -4.38 3.48
C SER A 142 5.80 -5.51 4.12
N GLU A 143 5.58 -6.74 3.66
CA GLU A 143 6.41 -7.90 4.02
C GLU A 143 7.83 -7.77 3.44
N ASP A 144 7.98 -7.16 2.27
CA ASP A 144 9.27 -6.92 1.60
C ASP A 144 10.22 -6.08 2.47
N LEU A 145 9.68 -5.09 3.18
CA LEU A 145 10.44 -4.29 4.14
C LEU A 145 10.94 -5.13 5.34
N GLN A 146 10.15 -6.11 5.80
CA GLN A 146 10.59 -7.00 6.88
C GLN A 146 11.77 -7.87 6.44
N ILE A 147 11.69 -8.44 5.24
CA ILE A 147 12.77 -9.24 4.64
C ILE A 147 14.02 -8.36 4.47
N THR A 148 13.84 -7.16 3.90
CA THR A 148 14.93 -6.20 3.69
C THR A 148 15.64 -5.85 4.99
N LEU A 149 14.91 -5.63 6.10
CA LEU A 149 15.50 -5.34 7.40
C LEU A 149 16.29 -6.54 7.95
N LEU A 150 15.74 -7.75 7.84
CA LEU A 150 16.40 -8.98 8.32
C LEU A 150 17.70 -9.29 7.57
N GLU A 151 17.78 -8.97 6.28
CA GLU A 151 18.97 -9.22 5.46
C GLU A 151 20.00 -8.10 5.54
N ARG A 152 19.56 -6.84 5.38
CA ARG A 152 20.49 -5.71 5.24
C ARG A 152 21.03 -5.22 6.58
N VAL A 153 20.23 -5.20 7.65
CA VAL A 153 20.68 -4.65 8.95
C VAL A 153 21.90 -5.41 9.50
N PRO A 154 21.91 -6.76 9.57
CA PRO A 154 23.08 -7.50 10.06
C PRO A 154 24.31 -7.27 9.19
N ARG A 155 24.14 -7.26 7.86
CA ARG A 155 25.22 -6.99 6.90
C ARG A 155 25.83 -5.60 7.11
N VAL A 156 24.99 -4.57 7.19
CA VAL A 156 25.45 -3.19 7.44
C VAL A 156 26.14 -3.07 8.79
N CYS A 157 25.64 -3.75 9.83
CA CYS A 157 26.29 -3.79 11.14
C CYS A 157 27.70 -4.39 11.04
N GLN A 158 27.86 -5.49 10.31
CA GLN A 158 29.16 -6.13 10.10
C GLN A 158 30.12 -5.24 9.29
N GLU A 159 29.68 -4.72 8.14
CA GLU A 159 30.45 -3.80 7.29
C GLU A 159 30.89 -2.55 8.05
N LYS A 160 30.02 -2.03 8.92
CA LYS A 160 30.30 -0.88 9.77
C LYS A 160 30.95 -1.24 11.10
N GLN A 161 31.29 -2.50 11.38
CA GLN A 161 31.89 -2.92 12.67
C GLN A 161 31.10 -2.42 13.90
N VAL A 162 29.77 -2.51 13.81
CA VAL A 162 28.86 -2.19 14.92
C VAL A 162 28.92 -3.33 15.93
N MET A 163 29.08 -2.99 17.20
CA MET A 163 29.05 -3.92 18.35
C MET A 163 27.81 -3.70 19.23
N LYS A 164 27.28 -2.48 19.26
CA LYS A 164 26.07 -2.11 20.00
C LYS A 164 25.10 -1.36 19.08
N LEU A 165 23.85 -1.80 18.98
CA LEU A 165 22.82 -1.21 18.14
C LEU A 165 21.58 -0.81 18.96
N ALA A 166 21.22 0.47 18.93
CA ALA A 166 19.94 0.95 19.43
C ALA A 166 18.89 0.88 18.31
N LEU A 167 17.82 0.12 18.52
CA LEU A 167 16.64 0.08 17.66
C LEU A 167 15.62 1.09 18.17
N TYR A 168 15.44 2.18 17.44
CA TYR A 168 14.54 3.26 17.85
C TYR A 168 13.17 3.10 17.20
N LEU A 169 12.15 2.98 18.05
CA LEU A 169 10.78 2.57 17.71
C LEU A 169 9.73 3.67 17.97
N SER A 170 10.14 4.92 18.22
CA SER A 170 9.20 5.99 18.63
C SER A 170 8.18 6.37 17.54
N SER A 171 8.52 6.12 16.28
CA SER A 171 7.70 6.31 15.08
C SER A 171 6.66 5.20 14.87
N VAL A 172 6.75 4.08 15.59
CA VAL A 172 5.82 2.96 15.47
C VAL A 172 4.63 3.23 16.39
N THR A 173 3.53 3.74 15.80
CA THR A 173 2.34 4.17 16.53
C THR A 173 1.40 3.01 16.84
N GLU A 174 1.23 2.07 15.90
CA GLU A 174 0.39 0.88 16.01
C GLU A 174 1.10 -0.31 15.37
N MET A 175 0.93 -1.49 15.98
CA MET A 175 1.69 -2.68 15.62
C MET A 175 0.85 -3.54 14.68
N ASP A 176 1.17 -3.51 13.39
CA ASP A 176 0.81 -4.59 12.47
C ASP A 176 1.33 -5.93 13.03
N PRO A 177 0.55 -7.04 12.95
CA PRO A 177 0.96 -8.39 13.34
C PRO A 177 2.38 -8.83 12.96
N GLY A 178 3.01 -8.25 11.91
CA GLY A 178 4.38 -8.58 11.49
C GLY A 178 5.51 -8.11 12.41
N TRP A 179 5.32 -7.02 13.16
CA TRP A 179 6.36 -6.42 14.02
C TRP A 179 6.93 -7.37 15.09
N PRO A 180 6.10 -8.12 15.82
CA PRO A 180 6.55 -9.10 16.78
C PRO A 180 7.66 -10.03 16.30
N ILE A 181 7.36 -10.67 15.18
CA ILE A 181 8.19 -11.70 14.57
C ILE A 181 9.45 -11.07 14.00
N LEU A 182 9.32 -9.88 13.39
CA LEU A 182 10.47 -9.12 12.90
C LEU A 182 11.45 -8.79 14.02
N LEU A 183 10.96 -8.22 15.14
CA LEU A 183 11.83 -7.83 16.24
C LEU A 183 12.56 -9.03 16.83
N GLU A 184 11.85 -10.14 17.10
CA GLU A 184 12.47 -11.35 17.64
C GLU A 184 13.55 -11.91 16.72
N LYS A 185 13.25 -12.06 15.43
CA LYS A 185 14.21 -12.56 14.43
C LYS A 185 15.39 -11.62 14.31
N LEU A 186 15.16 -10.32 14.19
CA LEU A 186 16.21 -9.32 14.00
C LEU A 186 17.14 -9.24 15.23
N THR A 187 16.59 -9.18 16.44
CA THR A 187 17.39 -9.12 17.67
C THR A 187 18.19 -10.40 17.87
N MET A 188 17.60 -11.57 17.56
CA MET A 188 18.30 -12.85 17.63
C MET A 188 19.43 -12.92 16.61
N THR A 189 19.18 -12.59 15.34
CA THR A 189 20.19 -12.60 14.28
C THR A 189 21.37 -11.67 14.60
N LEU A 190 21.09 -10.45 15.06
CA LEU A 190 22.12 -9.49 15.47
C LEU A 190 22.94 -10.00 16.65
N ARG A 191 22.29 -10.61 17.64
CA ARG A 191 22.97 -11.21 18.78
C ARG A 191 23.89 -12.35 18.36
N LEU A 192 23.47 -13.20 17.43
CA LEU A 192 24.28 -14.33 16.93
C LEU A 192 25.56 -13.87 16.23
N ILE A 193 25.56 -12.69 15.61
CA ILE A 193 26.76 -12.09 15.00
C ILE A 193 27.54 -11.19 15.99
N GLY A 194 27.22 -11.25 17.29
CA GLY A 194 27.94 -10.52 18.34
C GLY A 194 27.55 -9.06 18.51
N VAL A 195 26.42 -8.63 17.96
CA VAL A 195 25.89 -7.27 18.15
C VAL A 195 24.94 -7.24 19.35
N GLU A 196 25.27 -6.45 20.36
CA GLU A 196 24.38 -6.15 21.49
C GLU A 196 23.26 -5.22 21.03
N VAL A 197 22.00 -5.60 21.26
CA VAL A 197 20.83 -4.83 20.82
C VAL A 197 20.10 -4.23 22.01
N ALA A 198 19.65 -2.99 21.87
CA ALA A 198 18.73 -2.35 22.80
C ALA A 198 17.52 -1.75 22.05
N LEU A 199 16.31 -1.93 22.59
CA LEU A 199 15.10 -1.28 22.10
C LEU A 199 14.92 0.06 22.78
N VAL A 200 14.57 1.09 22.02
CA VAL A 200 14.47 2.46 22.52
C VAL A 200 13.14 3.09 22.08
N GLY A 201 12.48 3.79 23.00
CA GLY A 201 11.26 4.55 22.68
C GLY A 201 10.02 3.67 22.50
N LEU A 202 9.96 2.52 23.18
CA LEU A 202 8.78 1.65 23.18
C LEU A 202 7.60 2.37 23.84
N ARG A 203 6.49 2.52 23.11
CA ARG A 203 5.24 3.03 23.68
C ARG A 203 4.57 1.97 24.55
N PRO A 204 3.85 2.33 25.62
CA PRO A 204 3.13 1.35 26.45
C PRO A 204 2.15 0.47 25.66
N SER A 205 1.45 1.05 24.68
CA SER A 205 0.57 0.33 23.76
C SER A 205 1.30 -0.77 22.99
N PHE A 206 2.56 -0.53 22.62
CA PHE A 206 3.42 -1.48 21.93
C PHE A 206 3.83 -2.65 22.84
N VAL A 207 4.22 -2.35 24.09
CA VAL A 207 4.63 -3.36 25.08
C VAL A 207 3.50 -4.36 25.37
N ILE A 208 2.25 -3.89 25.46
CA ILE A 208 1.08 -4.74 25.68
C ILE A 208 0.87 -5.73 24.52
N GLN A 209 1.13 -5.30 23.28
CA GLN A 209 0.94 -6.17 22.11
C GLN A 209 2.06 -7.20 21.98
N VAL A 210 3.31 -6.80 22.21
CA VAL A 210 4.49 -7.68 22.26
C VAL A 210 4.31 -8.81 23.28
N THR A 211 3.82 -8.46 24.48
CA THR A 211 3.55 -9.42 25.55
C THR A 211 2.40 -10.36 25.21
N LYS A 212 1.31 -9.86 24.60
CA LYS A 212 0.20 -10.69 24.10
C LYS A 212 0.60 -11.67 22.99
N ALA A 213 1.52 -11.26 22.12
CA ALA A 213 2.04 -12.09 21.03
C ALA A 213 3.01 -13.19 21.51
N GLY A 214 3.36 -13.23 22.81
CA GLY A 214 4.22 -14.25 23.39
C GLY A 214 5.71 -14.12 23.01
N ILE A 215 6.12 -12.95 22.53
CA ILE A 215 7.50 -12.70 22.09
C ILE A 215 8.44 -12.65 23.30
N ARG A 216 9.58 -13.32 23.20
CA ARG A 216 10.60 -13.36 24.25
C ARG A 216 11.74 -12.39 23.97
N ILE A 217 11.53 -11.11 24.30
CA ILE A 217 12.59 -10.08 24.26
C ILE A 217 13.34 -9.92 25.58
N GLU A 218 13.28 -10.92 26.48
CA GLU A 218 13.95 -10.92 27.80
C GLU A 218 15.48 -10.70 27.70
N HIS A 219 16.06 -11.05 26.56
CA HIS A 219 17.49 -10.90 26.29
C HIS A 219 17.87 -9.54 25.72
N VAL A 220 16.89 -8.65 25.49
CA VAL A 220 17.08 -7.34 24.87
C VAL A 220 16.82 -6.26 25.92
N ARG A 221 17.77 -5.34 26.08
CA ARG A 221 17.58 -4.21 26.99
C ARG A 221 16.60 -3.21 26.38
N THR A 222 15.83 -2.54 27.23
CA THR A 222 14.89 -1.51 26.81
C THR A 222 15.24 -0.17 27.48
N PHE A 223 15.06 0.93 26.76
CA PHE A 223 15.28 2.29 27.25
C PHE A 223 14.12 3.20 26.84
N LEU A 224 13.83 4.19 27.67
CA LEU A 224 12.78 5.17 27.39
C LEU A 224 13.12 6.03 26.15
N ASP A 225 14.38 6.47 26.07
CA ASP A 225 14.86 7.42 25.08
C ASP A 225 16.31 7.12 24.67
N LEU A 226 16.77 7.83 23.64
CA LEU A 226 18.12 7.66 23.10
C LEU A 226 19.21 8.14 24.06
N GLU A 227 18.91 9.07 24.97
CA GLU A 227 19.87 9.58 25.95
C GLU A 227 20.25 8.50 26.96
N GLN A 228 19.26 7.75 27.46
CA GLN A 228 19.47 6.61 28.33
C GLN A 228 20.25 5.49 27.62
N ALA A 229 19.88 5.17 26.38
CA ALA A 229 20.56 4.15 25.59
C ALA A 229 22.01 4.54 25.28
N ALA A 230 22.25 5.79 24.89
CA ALA A 230 23.60 6.31 24.64
C ALA A 230 24.44 6.28 25.93
N SER A 231 23.88 6.71 27.05
CA SER A 231 24.55 6.64 28.35
C SER A 231 24.96 5.22 28.71
N TYR A 232 24.11 4.23 28.44
CA TYR A 232 24.44 2.82 28.66
C TYR A 232 25.53 2.31 27.70
N PHE A 233 25.45 2.66 26.41
CA PHE A 233 26.43 2.21 25.42
C PHE A 233 27.82 2.81 25.61
N LEU A 234 27.88 4.07 26.04
CA LEU A 234 29.11 4.86 26.19
C LEU A 234 29.77 4.66 27.56
N LYS A 235 29.04 4.20 28.59
CA LYS A 235 29.64 3.79 29.86
C LYS A 235 30.47 2.52 29.65
N ARG A 236 31.77 2.64 29.90
CA ARG A 236 32.72 1.52 30.03
C ARG A 236 32.74 1.04 31.47
#